data_AF-A0A1F8PL08-F1
#
_entry.id   AF-A0A1F8PL08-F1
#
_cell.length_a   1.000
_cell.length_b   1.000
_cell.length_c   1.000
_cell.angle_alpha   90.00
_cell.angle_beta   90.00
_cell.angle_gamma   90.00
#
_symmetry.space_group_name_H-M   'P 1'
#
loop_
_entity.id
_entity.type
_entity.pdbx_description
1 polymer ?
#
loop_
_entity_poly.entity_id
_entity_poly.type
_entity_poly.pdbx_seq_one_letter_code
_entity_poly.pdbx_strand_id
1 'polypeptide(L)' 'MPRDATITQESSVGEWGKKIRICLNMTQQELGDKYGISKEDIDLFEHDMPMNPDVKHRLLKALRSSRNAMCQAFPR' A
#
# COMPACT_ATOMS: atom_id res chain seq x y z
N MET A 1 10.50 -34.15 9.22
CA MET A 1 10.18 -33.53 7.92
C MET A 1 9.64 -32.12 8.19
N PRO A 2 10.43 -31.05 8.09
CA PRO A 2 9.84 -29.71 8.07
C PRO A 2 9.16 -29.53 6.71
N ARG A 3 7.87 -29.19 6.75
CA ARG A 3 7.07 -28.88 5.56
C ARG A 3 7.61 -27.57 5.01
N ASP A 4 8.13 -27.59 3.79
CA ASP A 4 8.36 -26.41 2.99
C ASP A 4 7.04 -25.64 2.90
N ALA A 5 6.93 -24.58 3.70
CA ALA A 5 5.90 -23.57 3.54
C ALA A 5 6.28 -22.76 2.29
N THR A 6 5.96 -23.30 1.12
CA THR A 6 5.81 -22.51 -0.09
C THR A 6 4.73 -21.47 0.21
N ILE A 7 5.16 -20.25 0.51
CA ILE A 7 4.30 -19.08 0.68
C ILE A 7 3.71 -18.76 -0.70
N THR A 8 2.65 -19.48 -1.06
CA THR A 8 1.65 -19.06 -2.02
C THR A 8 0.84 -17.95 -1.36
N GLN A 9 1.16 -16.69 -1.65
CA GLN A 9 0.18 -15.62 -1.52
C GLN A 9 0.23 -14.78 -2.79
N GLU A 10 -0.85 -14.87 -3.58
CA GLU A 10 -1.22 -13.78 -4.47
C GLU A 10 -1.39 -12.54 -3.60
N SER A 11 -0.37 -11.69 -3.53
CA SER A 11 -0.44 -10.51 -2.68
C SER A 11 -1.60 -9.64 -3.14
N SER A 12 -2.54 -9.40 -2.23
CA SER A 12 -3.71 -8.58 -2.50
C SER A 12 -3.28 -7.15 -2.81
N VAL A 13 -4.22 -6.38 -3.37
CA VAL A 13 -3.99 -4.95 -3.66
C VAL A 13 -3.78 -4.16 -2.36
N GLY A 14 -4.47 -4.52 -1.28
CA GLY A 14 -4.25 -3.97 0.06
C GLY A 14 -2.85 -4.26 0.60
N GLU A 15 -2.43 -5.52 0.52
CA GLU A 15 -1.10 -5.95 0.95
C GLU A 15 0.02 -5.27 0.14
N TRP A 16 -0.18 -5.11 -1.16
CA TRP A 16 0.74 -4.36 -2.03
C TRP A 16 0.89 -2.90 -1.58
N GLY A 17 -0.22 -2.22 -1.26
CA GLY A 17 -0.13 -0.83 -0.80
C GLY A 17 0.53 -0.70 0.56
N LYS A 18 0.26 -1.63 1.49
CA LYS A 18 0.94 -1.72 2.78
C LYS A 18 2.45 -1.84 2.62
N LYS A 19 2.90 -2.74 1.73
CA LYS A 19 4.32 -2.92 1.40
C LYS A 19 4.95 -1.63 0.90
N ILE A 20 4.30 -0.92 -0.03
CA ILE A 20 4.81 0.37 -0.52
C ILE A 20 4.92 1.41 0.60
N ARG A 21 3.89 1.53 1.46
CA ARG A 21 3.92 2.47 2.58
C ARG A 21 5.10 2.18 3.52
N ILE A 22 5.33 0.91 3.86
CA ILE A 22 6.45 0.48 4.71
C ILE A 22 7.79 0.77 4.03
N CYS A 23 7.93 0.51 2.72
CA CYS A 23 9.15 0.86 1.98
C CYS A 23 9.44 2.37 1.95
N LEU A 24 8.40 3.20 2.04
CA LEU A 24 8.53 4.66 2.17
C LEU A 24 8.79 5.12 3.60
N ASN A 25 8.86 4.19 4.56
CA ASN A 25 9.00 4.45 5.99
C ASN A 25 7.93 5.41 6.53
N MET A 26 6.68 5.25 6.06
CA MET A 26 5.54 6.07 6.48
C MET A 26 4.59 5.28 7.38
N THR A 27 4.05 5.94 8.40
CA THR A 27 2.87 5.50 9.12
C THR A 27 1.61 5.64 8.25
N GLN A 28 0.51 4.98 8.64
CA GLN A 28 -0.78 5.18 7.96
C GLN A 28 -1.25 6.64 8.07
N GLN A 29 -1.01 7.29 9.20
CA GLN A 29 -1.35 8.71 9.41
C GLN A 29 -0.57 9.61 8.44
N GLU A 30 0.75 9.46 8.35
CA GLU A 30 1.58 10.27 7.45
C GLU A 30 1.21 10.06 5.97
N LEU A 31 0.87 8.82 5.59
CA LEU A 31 0.37 8.54 4.26
C LEU A 31 -0.97 9.26 4.00
N GLY A 32 -1.85 9.24 5.00
CA GLY A 32 -3.14 9.94 4.96
C GLY A 32 -2.99 11.44 4.81
N ASP A 33 -2.16 12.04 5.66
CA ASP A 33 -1.87 13.48 5.66
C ASP A 33 -1.26 13.92 4.31
N LYS A 34 -0.38 13.09 3.73
CA LYS A 34 0.27 13.37 2.45
C LYS A 34 -0.70 13.38 1.26
N TYR A 35 -1.74 12.54 1.28
CA TYR A 35 -2.64 12.35 0.15
C TYR A 35 -4.08 12.81 0.40
N GLY A 36 -4.36 13.38 1.57
CA GLY A 36 -5.71 13.81 1.97
C GLY A 36 -6.68 12.64 2.11
N ILE A 37 -6.21 11.51 2.66
CA ILE A 37 -6.99 10.29 2.88
C ILE A 37 -7.02 10.01 4.38
N SER A 38 -8.17 9.59 4.92
CA SER A 38 -8.26 9.29 6.35
C SER A 38 -7.39 8.08 6.69
N LYS A 39 -6.90 8.02 7.94
CA LYS A 39 -6.16 6.87 8.43
C LYS A 39 -7.04 5.61 8.39
N GLU A 40 -8.33 5.76 8.70
CA GLU A 40 -9.32 4.69 8.70
C GLU A 40 -9.50 4.10 7.29
N ASP A 41 -9.57 4.94 6.25
CA ASP A 41 -9.66 4.47 4.86
C ASP A 41 -8.40 3.72 4.42
N ILE A 42 -7.23 4.14 4.90
CA ILE A 42 -5.96 3.44 4.64
C ILE A 42 -5.97 2.09 5.34
N ASP A 43 -6.43 2.02 6.58
CA ASP A 43 -6.55 0.76 7.32
C ASP A 43 -7.50 -0.23 6.62
N LEU A 44 -8.68 0.24 6.21
CA LEU A 44 -9.63 -0.56 5.43
C LEU A 44 -8.99 -1.06 4.13
N PHE A 45 -8.26 -0.20 3.43
CA PHE A 45 -7.55 -0.59 2.21
C PHE A 45 -6.50 -1.67 2.46
N GLU A 46 -5.65 -1.51 3.48
CA GLU A 46 -4.55 -2.45 3.79
C GLU A 46 -5.05 -3.83 4.24
N HIS A 47 -6.28 -3.88 4.74
CA HIS A 47 -6.96 -5.11 5.17
C HIS A 47 -7.95 -5.65 4.12
N ASP A 48 -7.96 -5.11 2.90
CA ASP A 48 -8.88 -5.46 1.81
C ASP A 48 -10.37 -5.40 2.20
N MET A 49 -10.70 -4.52 3.14
CA MET A 49 -12.05 -4.30 3.60
C MET A 49 -12.86 -3.46 2.58
N PRO A 50 -14.19 -3.60 2.55
CA PRO A 50 -15.05 -2.73 1.76
C PRO A 50 -14.83 -1.26 2.13
N MET A 51 -14.62 -0.41 1.12
CA MET A 51 -14.42 1.02 1.29
C MET A 51 -14.99 1.78 0.08
N ASN A 52 -15.05 3.11 0.17
CA ASN A 52 -15.51 3.94 -0.94
C ASN A 52 -14.60 3.75 -2.18
N PRO A 53 -15.16 3.40 -3.36
CA PRO A 53 -14.38 3.18 -4.59
C PRO A 53 -13.55 4.38 -5.04
N ASP A 54 -14.02 5.62 -4.84
CA ASP A 54 -13.30 6.83 -5.21
C ASP A 54 -12.08 7.03 -4.32
N VAL A 55 -12.23 6.77 -3.01
CA VAL A 55 -11.12 6.82 -2.06
C VAL A 55 -10.09 5.75 -2.40
N LYS A 56 -10.55 4.52 -2.68
CA LYS A 56 -9.69 3.42 -3.16
C LYS A 56 -8.91 3.81 -4.42
N HIS A 57 -9.58 4.43 -5.39
CA HIS A 57 -8.95 4.88 -6.63
C HIS A 57 -7.87 5.94 -6.36
N ARG A 58 -8.16 6.94 -5.52
CA ARG A 58 -7.18 7.97 -5.13
C ARG A 58 -5.97 7.37 -4.43
N LEU A 59 -6.18 6.43 -3.50
CA LEU A 59 -5.10 5.75 -2.78
C LEU A 59 -4.21 4.94 -3.73
N LEU A 60 -4.81 4.20 -4.66
CA LEU A 60 -4.06 3.45 -5.67
C LEU A 60 -3.21 4.36 -6.56
N LYS A 61 -3.78 5.48 -7.00
CA LYS A 61 -3.05 6.47 -7.80
C LYS A 61 -1.87 7.05 -7.00
N ALA A 62 -2.09 7.43 -5.74
CA ALA A 62 -1.06 7.93 -4.85
C ALA A 62 0.09 6.93 -4.65
N LEU A 63 -0.22 5.67 -4.32
CA LEU A 63 0.77 4.61 -4.11
C LEU A 63 1.57 4.30 -5.38
N ARG A 64 0.93 4.29 -6.56
CA ARG A 64 1.62 4.13 -7.85
C ARG A 64 2.59 5.27 -8.12
N SER A 65 2.18 6.51 -7.87
CA SER A 65 3.05 7.68 -8.02
C SER A 65 4.26 7.61 -7.08
N SER A 66 4.06 7.24 -5.81
CA SER A 66 5.16 7.08 -4.85
C SER A 66 6.15 5.99 -5.25
N ARG A 67 5.64 4.84 -5.70
CA ARG A 67 6.48 3.75 -6.19
C ARG A 67 7.33 4.20 -7.38
N ASN A 68 6.74 4.89 -8.34
CA ASN A 68 7.46 5.37 -9.52
C ASN A 68 8.56 6.38 -9.14
N ALA A 69 8.29 7.29 -8.20
CA ALA A 69 9.30 8.21 -7.68
C ALA A 69 10.47 7.48 -6.99
N MET A 70 10.18 6.41 -6.25
CA MET A 70 11.19 5.57 -5.60
C MET A 70 12.09 4.86 -6.64
N CYS A 71 11.51 4.33 -7.72
CA CYS A 71 12.28 3.72 -8.82
C CYS A 71 13.17 4.70 -9.58
N GLN A 72 12.84 6.00 -9.60
CA GLN A 72 13.65 7.03 -10.24
C GLN A 72 14.79 7.54 -9.35
N ALA A 73 14.65 7.43 -8.02
CA ALA A 73 15.66 7.87 -7.05
C ALA A 73 16.86 6.90 -6.91
N PHE A 74 16.73 5.67 -7.42
CA PHE A 74 17.82 4.68 -7.49
C PHE A 74 17.94 4.16 -8.93
N PRO A 75 18.54 4.93 -9.85
CA PRO A 75 18.90 4.41 -11.17
C PRO A 75 19.91 3.26 -10.99
N ARG A 76 19.71 2.17 -11.75
CA ARG A 76 20.63 1.02 -11.81
C ARG A 76 22.00 1.43 -12.35
#